data_AF-A0A345V232-F1
#
_entry.id   AF-A0A345V232-F1
#
_cell.length_a   1.000
_cell.length_b   1.000
_cell.length_c   1.000
_cell.angle_alpha   90.00
_cell.angle_beta   90.00
_cell.angle_gamma   90.00
#
_symmetry.space_group_name_H-M   'P 1'
#
loop_
_entity.id
_entity.type
_entity.pdbx_description
1 polymer ?
#
loop_
_entity_poly.entity_id
_entity_poly.type
_entity_poly.pdbx_seq_one_letter_code
_entity_poly.pdbx_strand_id
1 'polypeptide(L)'
;MGSVIAFLPEHADEIHIRSTLHYAIEEAKKSKNRLTVYVNVKSSSSFLEGVFGREDLSRLHRNQSVVINGVKITLESKATLAPYTAHDVILAIHASPSLCAGIDGIKERGSFILVADKSDVPDEWINSHQVTFLNAEV
;
A
#
# COMPACT_ATOMS: atom_id res chain seq x y z
N MET A 1 3.45 -4.64 -16.76
CA MET A 1 3.20 -4.97 -15.34
C MET A 1 4.32 -4.33 -14.54
N GLY A 2 4.00 -3.48 -13.56
CA GLY A 2 5.03 -2.92 -12.69
C GLY A 2 5.48 -3.90 -11.60
N SER A 3 6.52 -3.52 -10.87
CA SER A 3 7.15 -4.35 -9.83
C SER A 3 6.17 -4.70 -8.71
N VAL A 4 6.37 -5.87 -8.09
CA VAL A 4 5.67 -6.27 -6.87
C VAL A 4 6.69 -6.33 -5.75
N ILE A 5 6.43 -5.60 -4.67
CA ILE A 5 7.33 -5.46 -3.54
C ILE A 5 6.54 -5.77 -2.27
N ALA A 6 7.07 -6.61 -1.40
CA ALA A 6 6.36 -7.06 -0.22
C ALA A 6 7.22 -6.97 1.03
N PHE A 7 6.62 -6.53 2.12
CA PHE A 7 7.14 -6.70 3.46
C PHE A 7 6.18 -7.60 4.24
N LEU A 8 6.60 -8.86 4.46
CA LEU A 8 5.79 -9.91 5.09
C LEU A 8 6.44 -10.42 6.39
N PRO A 9 6.45 -9.61 7.46
CA PRO A 9 6.88 -10.08 8.78
C PRO A 9 5.92 -11.15 9.31
N GLU A 10 6.31 -11.88 10.37
CA GLU A 10 5.39 -12.81 11.05
C GLU A 10 4.16 -12.06 11.59
N HIS A 11 4.37 -10.86 12.13
CA HIS A 11 3.32 -9.93 12.55
C HIS A 11 3.67 -8.52 12.08
N ALA A 12 2.79 -7.92 11.28
CA ALA A 12 2.94 -6.55 10.82
C ALA A 12 2.55 -5.58 11.95
N ASP A 13 3.38 -4.57 12.16
CA ASP A 13 3.20 -3.56 13.20
C ASP A 13 3.39 -2.15 12.62
N GLU A 14 3.35 -1.14 13.47
CA GLU A 14 3.52 0.25 13.05
C GLU A 14 4.87 0.52 12.39
N ILE A 15 5.96 -0.11 12.86
CA ILE A 15 7.30 0.10 12.30
C ILE A 15 7.33 -0.44 10.88
N HIS A 16 6.81 -1.65 10.67
CA HIS A 16 6.72 -2.25 9.35
C HIS A 16 5.90 -1.38 8.38
N ILE A 17 4.77 -0.85 8.83
CA ILE A 17 3.90 0.01 8.01
C ILE A 17 4.59 1.34 7.70
N ARG A 18 5.24 1.96 8.69
CA ARG A 18 5.97 3.23 8.52
C ARG A 18 7.11 3.08 7.52
N SER A 19 7.93 2.03 7.66
CA SER A 19 9.03 1.74 6.73
C SER A 19 8.53 1.46 5.33
N THR A 20 7.44 0.68 5.19
CA THR A 20 6.82 0.40 3.89
C THR A 20 6.22 1.66 3.25
N LEU A 21 5.57 2.52 4.04
CA LEU A 21 5.07 3.81 3.54
C LEU A 21 6.21 4.71 3.07
N HIS A 22 7.28 4.82 3.86
CA HIS A 22 8.45 5.59 3.47
C HIS A 22 9.02 5.10 2.14
N TYR A 23 9.21 3.79 1.99
CA TYR A 23 9.64 3.19 0.74
C TYR A 23 8.67 3.51 -0.41
N ALA A 24 7.36 3.39 -0.18
CA ALA A 24 6.34 3.69 -1.20
C ALA A 24 6.33 5.17 -1.62
N ILE A 25 6.62 6.09 -0.71
CA ILE A 25 6.79 7.52 -1.03
C ILE A 25 8.03 7.72 -1.91
N GLU A 26 9.16 7.10 -1.57
CA GLU A 26 10.38 7.19 -2.39
C GLU A 26 10.18 6.59 -3.78
N GLU A 27 9.42 5.51 -3.89
CA GLU A 27 9.06 4.92 -5.18
C GLU A 27 8.09 5.82 -5.98
N ALA A 28 7.14 6.45 -5.31
CA ALA A 28 6.23 7.41 -5.93
C ALA A 28 6.96 8.65 -6.46
N LYS A 29 8.02 9.10 -5.77
CA LYS A 29 8.88 10.21 -6.23
C LYS A 29 9.61 9.91 -7.55
N LYS A 30 10.01 8.65 -7.76
CA LYS A 30 10.67 8.22 -9.01
C LYS A 30 9.71 8.14 -10.20
N SER A 31 8.41 8.11 -9.94
CA SER A 31 7.37 8.00 -10.98
C SER A 31 6.69 9.35 -11.23
N LYS A 32 5.39 9.47 -10.95
CA LYS A 32 4.58 10.67 -11.20
C LYS A 32 4.16 11.41 -9.93
N ASN A 33 4.84 11.15 -8.81
CA ASN A 33 4.52 11.73 -7.50
C ASN A 33 3.10 11.41 -7.03
N ARG A 34 2.58 10.20 -7.32
CA ARG A 34 1.25 9.75 -6.93
C ARG A 34 1.32 8.39 -6.23
N LEU A 35 0.74 8.33 -5.03
CA LEU A 35 0.65 7.12 -4.22
C LEU A 35 -0.82 6.89 -3.85
N THR A 36 -1.34 5.71 -4.18
CA THR A 36 -2.66 5.26 -3.73
C THR A 36 -2.47 4.24 -2.61
N VAL A 37 -2.98 4.54 -1.43
CA VAL A 37 -2.90 3.66 -0.26
C VAL A 37 -4.23 2.92 -0.11
N TYR A 38 -4.21 1.60 -0.20
CA TYR A 38 -5.35 0.74 0.11
C TYR A 38 -5.23 0.23 1.53
N VAL A 39 -6.29 0.44 2.32
CA VAL A 39 -6.37 0.00 3.72
C VAL A 39 -7.61 -0.85 3.96
N ASN A 40 -7.50 -1.78 4.90
CA ASN A 40 -8.67 -2.38 5.51
C ASN A 40 -9.11 -1.53 6.71
N VAL A 41 -10.08 -0.64 6.49
CA VAL A 41 -10.48 0.41 7.43
C VAL A 41 -10.85 -0.09 8.83
N LYS A 42 -11.26 -1.36 8.98
CA LYS A 42 -11.62 -1.93 10.29
C LYS A 42 -10.41 -2.23 11.18
N SER A 43 -9.25 -2.51 10.60
CA SER A 43 -8.06 -2.98 11.31
C SER A 43 -6.87 -2.04 11.23
N SER A 44 -6.87 -1.07 10.31
CA SER A 44 -5.70 -0.22 10.06
C SER A 44 -5.71 1.14 10.77
N SER A 45 -6.82 1.58 11.37
CA SER A 45 -6.97 2.97 11.85
C SER A 45 -5.93 3.38 12.90
N SER A 46 -5.61 2.53 13.87
CA SER A 46 -4.59 2.80 14.89
C SER A 46 -3.19 2.92 14.28
N PHE A 47 -2.88 2.11 13.29
CA PHE A 47 -1.58 2.17 12.59
C PHE A 47 -1.48 3.40 11.69
N LEU A 48 -2.58 3.79 11.05
CA LEU A 48 -2.62 5.00 10.23
C LEU A 48 -2.44 6.27 11.07
N GLU A 49 -2.92 6.31 12.32
CA GLU A 49 -2.67 7.44 13.24
C GLU A 49 -1.19 7.58 13.63
N GLY A 50 -0.47 6.47 13.77
CA GLY A 50 0.97 6.51 14.05
C GLY A 50 1.79 7.04 12.88
N VAL A 51 1.29 6.84 11.66
CA VAL A 51 2.01 7.10 10.42
C VAL A 51 1.59 8.44 9.77
N PHE A 52 0.32 8.78 9.81
CA PHE A 52 -0.24 10.03 9.32
C PHE A 52 -0.64 10.92 10.50
N GLY A 53 -0.29 12.21 10.44
CA GLY A 53 -0.79 13.17 11.44
C GLY A 53 -2.31 13.21 11.46
N ARG A 54 -2.91 13.54 12.61
CA ARG A 54 -4.38 13.55 12.79
C ARG A 54 -5.13 14.35 11.72
N GLU A 55 -4.60 15.49 11.31
CA GLU A 55 -5.22 16.33 10.28
C GLU A 55 -5.18 15.67 8.89
N ASP A 56 -4.05 15.10 8.51
CA ASP A 56 -3.89 14.41 7.23
C ASP A 56 -4.75 13.16 7.17
N LEU A 57 -4.78 12.39 8.25
CA LEU A 57 -5.64 11.21 8.34
C LEU A 57 -7.12 11.58 8.27
N SER A 58 -7.53 12.67 8.92
CA SER A 58 -8.90 13.20 8.83
C SER A 58 -9.28 13.59 7.39
N ARG A 59 -8.35 14.20 6.63
CA ARG A 59 -8.54 14.50 5.21
C ARG A 59 -8.65 13.22 4.37
N LEU A 60 -7.73 12.28 4.58
CA LEU A 60 -7.72 10.98 3.88
C LEU A 60 -9.01 10.20 4.11
N HIS A 61 -9.55 10.17 5.34
CA HIS A 61 -10.84 9.54 5.66
C HIS A 61 -12.05 10.23 4.99
N ARG A 62 -11.92 11.50 4.62
CA ARG A 62 -12.93 12.24 3.84
C ARG A 62 -12.70 12.10 2.33
N ASN A 63 -11.91 11.13 1.90
CA ASN A 63 -11.49 10.90 0.51
C ASN A 63 -10.77 12.12 -0.11
N GLN A 64 -10.15 12.96 0.72
CA GLN A 64 -9.33 14.07 0.26
C GLN A 64 -7.87 13.62 0.18
N SER A 65 -7.20 13.98 -0.91
CA SER A 65 -5.76 13.73 -1.04
C SER A 65 -4.94 14.65 -0.13
N VAL A 66 -3.83 14.15 0.38
CA VAL A 66 -2.81 14.94 1.07
C VAL A 66 -1.52 14.95 0.26
N VAL A 67 -0.61 15.88 0.56
CA VAL A 67 0.72 15.94 -0.07
C VAL A 67 1.77 15.77 1.00
N ILE A 68 2.57 14.71 0.90
CA ILE A 68 3.67 14.41 1.82
C ILE A 68 4.94 14.28 1.00
N ASN A 69 5.98 15.05 1.35
CA ASN A 69 7.26 15.06 0.63
C ASN A 69 7.12 15.25 -0.89
N GLY A 70 6.16 16.06 -1.33
CA GLY A 70 5.87 16.31 -2.76
C GLY A 70 5.05 15.23 -3.46
N VAL A 71 4.70 14.14 -2.76
CA VAL A 71 3.88 13.04 -3.29
C VAL A 71 2.41 13.25 -2.90
N LYS A 72 1.52 13.20 -3.89
CA LYS A 72 0.08 13.20 -3.68
C LYS A 72 -0.38 11.81 -3.22
N ILE A 73 -0.87 11.73 -2.00
CA ILE A 73 -1.34 10.50 -1.37
C ILE A 73 -2.87 10.50 -1.32
N THR A 74 -3.48 9.41 -1.76
CA THR A 74 -4.92 9.14 -1.62
C THR A 74 -5.15 7.87 -0.82
N LEU A 75 -6.23 7.84 -0.04
CA LEU A 75 -6.66 6.66 0.70
C LEU A 75 -7.85 6.04 -0.01
N GLU A 76 -7.77 4.75 -0.28
CA GLU A 76 -8.82 3.96 -0.93
C GLU A 76 -9.10 2.70 -0.12
N SER A 77 -10.24 2.07 -0.40
CA SER A 77 -10.60 0.78 0.18
C SER A 77 -10.79 -0.24 -0.93
N LYS A 78 -10.84 -1.53 -0.57
CA LYS A 78 -11.21 -2.57 -1.55
C LYS A 78 -12.54 -2.27 -2.25
N ALA A 79 -13.50 -1.64 -1.56
CA ALA A 79 -14.82 -1.33 -2.13
C ALA A 79 -14.77 -0.26 -3.23
N THR A 80 -13.72 0.56 -3.26
CA THR A 80 -13.53 1.64 -4.25
C THR A 80 -12.50 1.26 -5.32
N LEU A 81 -12.08 -0.01 -5.36
CA LEU A 81 -11.12 -0.50 -6.35
C LEU A 81 -11.73 -0.45 -7.75
N ALA A 82 -11.17 0.41 -8.59
CA ALA A 82 -11.64 0.64 -9.95
C ALA A 82 -10.61 0.06 -10.95
N PRO A 83 -10.94 -1.04 -11.66
CA PRO A 83 -9.98 -1.77 -12.50
C PRO A 83 -9.46 -0.99 -13.73
N TYR A 84 -10.14 0.11 -14.07
CA TYR A 84 -9.80 1.00 -15.20
C TYR A 84 -9.09 2.28 -14.76
N THR A 85 -8.87 2.48 -13.46
CA THR A 85 -8.12 3.62 -12.97
C THR A 85 -6.63 3.32 -13.09
N ALA A 86 -5.88 4.23 -13.71
CA ALA A 86 -4.43 4.12 -13.76
C ALA A 86 -3.83 4.47 -12.39
N HIS A 87 -2.99 3.58 -11.87
CA HIS A 87 -2.27 3.76 -10.61
C HIS A 87 -0.75 3.74 -10.87
N ASP A 88 -0.05 4.76 -10.42
CA ASP A 88 1.41 4.83 -10.57
C ASP A 88 2.12 3.98 -9.50
N VAL A 89 1.81 4.23 -8.22
CA VAL A 89 2.26 3.41 -7.09
C VAL A 89 1.08 3.08 -6.20
N ILE A 90 0.94 1.80 -5.87
CA ILE A 90 -0.07 1.28 -4.96
C ILE A 90 0.65 0.79 -3.70
N LEU A 91 0.19 1.23 -2.52
CA LEU A 91 0.56 0.65 -1.23
C LEU A 91 -0.65 -0.05 -0.63
N ALA A 92 -0.58 -1.36 -0.36
CA ALA A 92 -1.60 -2.07 0.41
C ALA A 92 -1.13 -2.33 1.84
N ILE A 93 -1.88 -1.85 2.82
CA ILE A 93 -1.61 -2.05 4.25
C ILE A 93 -2.58 -3.11 4.79
N HIS A 94 -2.05 -4.13 5.46
CA HIS A 94 -2.75 -5.36 5.83
C HIS A 94 -3.44 -5.99 4.63
N ALA A 95 -2.65 -6.26 3.59
CA ALA A 95 -3.14 -6.82 2.34
C ALA A 95 -3.77 -8.20 2.57
N SER A 96 -5.07 -8.33 2.29
CA SER A 96 -5.76 -9.62 2.26
C SER A 96 -5.63 -10.28 0.89
N PRO A 97 -5.82 -11.62 0.77
CA PRO A 97 -5.78 -12.30 -0.53
C PRO A 97 -6.73 -11.68 -1.55
N SER A 98 -7.89 -11.25 -1.05
CA SER A 98 -8.94 -10.65 -1.87
C SER A 98 -8.62 -9.22 -2.34
N LEU A 99 -7.74 -8.50 -1.64
CA LEU A 99 -7.23 -7.20 -2.09
C LEU A 99 -6.12 -7.40 -3.12
N CYS A 100 -5.21 -8.36 -2.91
CA CYS A 100 -4.17 -8.72 -3.87
C CYS A 100 -4.78 -9.10 -5.23
N ALA A 101 -5.76 -10.02 -5.23
CA ALA A 101 -6.47 -10.41 -6.45
C ALA A 101 -7.19 -9.23 -7.13
N GLY A 102 -7.72 -8.28 -6.35
CA GLY A 102 -8.33 -7.07 -6.89
C GLY A 102 -7.31 -6.15 -7.58
N ILE A 103 -6.14 -5.98 -6.98
CA ILE A 103 -5.04 -5.16 -7.51
C ILE A 103 -4.43 -5.80 -8.76
N ASP A 104 -4.35 -7.12 -8.83
CA ASP A 104 -3.91 -7.82 -10.05
C ASP A 104 -4.87 -7.64 -11.23
N GLY A 105 -6.15 -7.36 -10.93
CA GLY A 105 -7.15 -7.00 -11.94
C GLY A 105 -7.00 -5.59 -12.52
N ILE A 106 -6.12 -4.75 -11.96
CA ILE A 106 -5.87 -3.38 -12.44
C ILE A 106 -4.98 -3.44 -13.68
N LYS A 107 -5.51 -2.97 -14.82
CA LYS A 107 -4.81 -3.04 -16.12
C LYS A 107 -3.57 -2.17 -16.18
N GLU A 108 -3.66 -0.97 -15.63
CA GLU A 108 -2.60 0.04 -15.66
C GLU A 108 -2.08 0.31 -14.25
N ARG A 109 -1.17 -0.56 -13.78
CA ARG A 109 -0.43 -0.35 -12.54
C ARG A 109 1.07 -0.25 -12.78
N GLY A 110 1.70 0.72 -12.15
CA GLY A 110 3.14 0.72 -11.90
C GLY A 110 3.47 -0.19 -10.71
N SER A 111 4.19 0.33 -9.73
CA SER A 111 4.68 -0.47 -8.59
C SER A 111 3.55 -0.83 -7.63
N PHE A 112 3.46 -2.10 -7.26
CA PHE A 112 2.58 -2.58 -6.20
C PHE A 112 3.42 -2.97 -4.98
N ILE A 113 3.23 -2.25 -3.88
CA ILE A 113 3.93 -2.42 -2.62
C ILE A 113 2.92 -2.88 -1.58
N LEU A 114 3.24 -3.88 -0.78
CA LEU A 114 2.34 -4.35 0.28
C LEU A 114 3.07 -4.63 1.59
N VAL A 115 2.34 -4.43 2.69
CA VAL A 115 2.71 -4.85 4.04
C VAL A 115 1.55 -5.62 4.65
N ALA A 116 1.81 -6.83 5.13
CA ALA A 116 0.82 -7.72 5.73
C ALA A 116 1.51 -8.76 6.61
N ASP A 117 0.75 -9.44 7.46
CA ASP A 117 1.26 -10.63 8.13
C ASP A 117 1.59 -11.68 7.07
N LYS A 118 2.65 -12.45 7.27
CA LYS A 118 3.04 -13.50 6.32
C LYS A 118 1.91 -14.48 6.02
N SER A 119 1.04 -14.75 7.00
CA SER A 119 -0.13 -15.62 6.83
C SER A 119 -1.25 -15.04 5.96
N ASP A 120 -1.30 -13.71 5.80
CA ASP A 120 -2.37 -13.03 5.07
C ASP A 120 -2.16 -13.06 3.54
N VAL A 121 -0.94 -13.37 3.09
CA VAL A 121 -0.59 -13.43 1.67
C VAL A 121 -0.24 -14.87 1.30
N PRO A 122 -1.04 -15.54 0.45
CA PRO A 122 -0.79 -16.94 0.12
C PRO A 122 0.55 -17.14 -0.58
N ASP A 123 1.30 -18.18 -0.20
CA ASP A 123 2.58 -18.53 -0.86
C ASP A 123 2.39 -18.74 -2.38
N GLU A 124 1.26 -19.28 -2.81
CA GLU A 124 0.91 -19.42 -4.23
C GLU A 124 0.85 -18.06 -4.95
N TRP A 125 0.31 -17.04 -4.28
CA TRP A 125 0.28 -15.69 -4.82
C TRP A 125 1.71 -15.12 -4.91
N ILE A 126 2.53 -15.33 -3.88
CA ILE A 126 3.93 -14.90 -3.87
C ILE A 126 4.70 -15.56 -5.02
N ASN A 127 4.58 -16.88 -5.17
CA ASN A 127 5.31 -17.66 -6.16
C ASN A 127 4.85 -17.39 -7.60
N SER A 128 3.60 -16.96 -7.80
CA SER A 128 3.09 -16.56 -9.12
C SER A 128 3.52 -15.15 -9.53
N HIS A 129 4.14 -14.39 -8.62
CA HIS A 129 4.61 -13.03 -8.87
C HIS A 129 6.14 -12.93 -8.69
N GLN A 130 6.79 -12.05 -9.45
CA GLN A 130 8.19 -11.69 -9.19
C GLN A 130 8.23 -10.70 -8.02
N VAL A 131 8.06 -11.22 -6.80
CA VAL A 131 8.01 -10.42 -5.58
C VAL A 131 9.43 -10.11 -5.08
N THR A 132 9.72 -8.83 -4.88
CA THR A 132 10.91 -8.37 -4.18
C THR A 132 10.57 -8.17 -2.70
N PHE A 133 11.26 -8.88 -1.81
CA PHE A 133 11.07 -8.73 -0.38
C PHE A 133 11.86 -7.55 0.18
N LEU A 134 11.21 -6.70 0.98
CA LEU A 134 11.88 -5.71 1.79
C LEU A 134 12.36 -6.39 3.08
N ASN A 135 13.65 -6.20 3.40
CA ASN A 135 14.19 -6.61 4.69
C ASN A 135 13.96 -5.49 5.71
N ALA A 136 13.73 -5.86 6.96
CA ALA A 136 13.57 -4.94 8.09
C ALA A 136 14.83 -4.15 8.47
N GLU A 137 15.83 -4.07 7.59
CA GLU A 137 17.05 -3.31 7.84
C GLU A 137 16.80 -1.83 7.55
N VAL A 138 16.16 -1.15 8.51
CA VAL A 138 16.15 0.31 8.65
C VAL A 138 16.51 0.66 10.08
#